data_AF-A0A2E7TEE2-F1
#
_entry.id   AF-A0A2E7TEE2-F1
#
_cell.length_a   1.000
_cell.length_b   1.000
_cell.length_c   1.000
_cell.angle_alpha   90.00
_cell.angle_beta   90.00
_cell.angle_gamma   90.00
#
_symmetry.space_group_name_H-M   'P 1'
#
loop_
_entity.id
_entity.type
_entity.pdbx_description
1 polymer ?
#
loop_
_entity_poly.entity_id
_entity_poly.type
_entity_poly.pdbx_seq_one_letter_code
_entity_poly.pdbx_strand_id
1 'polypeptide(L)'
;MPPRRKKSKRRRRPKTFSLYNAAVSYLNLSILTEGIMGTSPIGVVTGATDIGYKTVADRGLGATSMTLTGASEISLGDILNQPGLAANQMMANAQSNMVPMAISAITLNAGAKIFRRVMRQPFNKANALIRPLALGVRL
;
A
#
# COMPACT_ATOMS: atom_id res chain seq x y z
N MET A 1 21.90 44.90 -22.84
CA MET A 1 20.99 44.40 -21.78
C MET A 1 20.85 42.89 -21.90
N PRO A 2 21.12 42.09 -20.85
CA PRO A 2 20.96 40.64 -20.91
C PRO A 2 19.47 40.21 -20.92
N PRO A 3 19.10 39.09 -21.59
CA PRO A 3 17.72 38.65 -21.71
C PRO A 3 17.14 38.16 -20.36
N ARG A 4 15.94 38.63 -20.03
CA ARG A 4 15.22 38.32 -18.79
C ARG A 4 14.75 36.86 -18.79
N ARG A 5 15.15 36.05 -17.80
CA ARG A 5 14.69 34.66 -17.63
C ARG A 5 13.15 34.60 -17.56
N LYS A 6 12.52 33.86 -18.48
CA LYS A 6 11.07 33.61 -18.45
C LYS A 6 10.73 32.74 -17.22
N LYS A 7 9.78 33.19 -16.40
CA LYS A 7 9.28 32.40 -15.25
C LYS A 7 8.68 31.08 -15.75
N SER A 8 9.01 29.97 -15.10
CA SER A 8 8.46 28.65 -15.43
C SER A 8 6.94 28.64 -15.33
N LYS A 9 6.24 28.15 -16.37
CA LYS A 9 4.77 28.01 -16.35
C LYS A 9 4.39 26.98 -15.28
N ARG A 10 3.60 27.41 -14.29
CA ARG A 10 3.07 26.53 -13.24
C ARG A 10 2.20 25.43 -13.88
N ARG A 11 2.57 24.16 -13.70
CA ARG A 11 1.74 23.03 -14.15
C ARG A 11 0.39 23.07 -13.42
N ARG A 12 -0.71 23.14 -14.17
CA ARG A 12 -2.06 23.04 -13.61
C ARG A 12 -2.30 21.61 -13.15
N ARG A 13 -2.76 21.42 -11.91
CA ARG A 13 -3.19 20.10 -11.43
C ARG A 13 -4.43 19.67 -12.22
N PRO A 14 -4.53 18.39 -12.60
CA PRO A 14 -5.74 17.87 -13.23
C PRO A 14 -6.92 18.00 -12.25
N LYS A 15 -8.10 18.42 -12.75
CA LYS A 15 -9.33 18.49 -11.95
C LYS A 15 -10.04 17.14 -11.80
N THR A 16 -9.51 16.09 -12.43
CA THR A 16 -10.11 14.75 -12.45
C THR A 16 -9.19 13.70 -11.83
N PHE A 17 -9.80 12.78 -11.08
CA PHE A 17 -9.14 11.65 -10.45
C PHE A 17 -8.76 10.60 -11.50
N SER A 18 -7.51 10.13 -11.50
CA SER A 18 -7.06 9.11 -12.46
C SER A 18 -7.17 7.71 -11.84
N LEU A 19 -8.03 6.86 -12.39
CA LEU A 19 -8.20 5.48 -11.96
C LEU A 19 -6.93 4.67 -12.16
N TYR A 20 -6.19 4.92 -13.24
CA TYR A 20 -4.88 4.29 -13.44
C TYR A 20 -3.91 4.64 -12.30
N ASN A 21 -3.80 5.92 -11.93
CA ASN A 21 -2.93 6.32 -10.83
C ASN A 21 -3.42 5.70 -9.51
N ALA A 22 -4.73 5.61 -9.29
CA ALA A 22 -5.33 4.98 -8.11
C ALA A 22 -4.99 3.49 -8.01
N ALA A 23 -5.11 2.76 -9.12
CA ALA A 23 -4.76 1.35 -9.19
C ALA A 23 -3.27 1.13 -8.93
N VAL A 24 -2.39 1.90 -9.57
CA VAL A 24 -0.94 1.79 -9.34
C VAL A 24 -0.56 2.14 -7.90
N SER A 25 -1.19 3.17 -7.32
CA SER A 25 -0.97 3.49 -5.91
C SER A 25 -1.49 2.40 -4.98
N TYR A 26 -2.65 1.80 -5.27
CA TYR A 26 -3.20 0.70 -4.47
C TYR A 26 -2.32 -0.55 -4.53
N LEU A 27 -1.76 -0.88 -5.69
CA LEU A 27 -0.83 -2.01 -5.83
C LEU A 27 0.48 -1.76 -5.08
N ASN A 28 1.07 -0.56 -5.18
CA ASN A 28 2.26 -0.22 -4.37
C ASN A 28 1.94 -0.23 -2.87
N LEU A 29 0.74 0.25 -2.49
CA LEU A 29 0.26 0.20 -1.11
C LEU A 29 0.11 -1.26 -0.64
N SER A 30 -0.41 -2.14 -1.49
CA SER A 30 -0.59 -3.56 -1.16
C SER A 30 0.75 -4.26 -0.94
N ILE A 31 1.76 -3.99 -1.79
CA ILE A 31 3.12 -4.50 -1.60
C ILE A 31 3.70 -4.05 -0.26
N LEU A 32 3.48 -2.78 0.13
CA LEU A 32 3.94 -2.25 1.40
C LEU A 32 3.20 -2.87 2.59
N THR A 33 1.87 -2.95 2.54
CA THR A 33 1.09 -3.50 3.66
C THR A 33 1.30 -5.00 3.80
N GLU A 34 1.44 -5.75 2.71
CA GLU A 34 1.76 -7.17 2.78
C GLU A 34 3.17 -7.40 3.35
N GLY A 35 4.15 -6.61 2.91
CA GLY A 35 5.52 -6.73 3.41
C GLY A 35 5.69 -6.32 4.88
N ILE A 36 4.97 -5.30 5.33
CA ILE A 36 5.12 -4.70 6.67
C ILE A 36 4.10 -5.28 7.67
N MET A 37 2.84 -5.34 7.27
CA MET A 37 1.71 -5.72 8.13
C MET A 37 1.20 -7.14 7.84
N GLY A 38 1.75 -7.86 6.86
CA GLY A 38 1.34 -9.23 6.53
C GLY A 38 -0.03 -9.34 5.85
N THR A 39 -0.71 -8.22 5.57
CA THR A 39 -2.06 -8.22 5.03
C THR A 39 -2.28 -7.10 3.99
N SER A 40 -3.36 -7.21 3.22
CA SER A 40 -3.72 -6.22 2.20
C SER A 40 -4.18 -4.90 2.84
N PRO A 41 -4.22 -3.76 2.11
CA PRO A 41 -4.59 -2.48 2.70
C PRO A 41 -6.00 -2.46 3.27
N ILE A 42 -6.91 -3.27 2.72
CA ILE A 42 -8.25 -3.43 3.28
C ILE A 42 -8.22 -4.29 4.55
N GLY A 43 -7.41 -5.35 4.57
CA GLY A 43 -7.18 -6.18 5.76
C GLY A 43 -6.53 -5.40 6.90
N VAL A 44 -5.70 -4.40 6.60
CA VAL A 44 -5.17 -3.48 7.61
C VAL A 44 -6.30 -2.70 8.28
N VAL A 45 -7.31 -2.25 7.51
CA VAL A 45 -8.40 -1.43 8.05
C VAL A 45 -9.48 -2.28 8.72
N THR A 46 -9.83 -3.43 8.14
CA THR A 46 -10.96 -4.27 8.58
C THR A 46 -10.52 -5.52 9.35
N GLY A 47 -9.21 -5.70 9.54
CA GLY A 47 -8.64 -6.87 10.20
C GLY A 47 -9.07 -6.99 11.65
N ALA A 48 -9.00 -8.22 12.17
CA ALA A 48 -9.28 -8.49 13.56
C ALA A 48 -8.19 -7.88 14.46
N THR A 49 -8.57 -7.55 15.69
CA THR A 49 -7.65 -7.07 16.72
C THR A 49 -7.24 -8.21 17.63
N ASP A 50 -6.20 -8.95 17.26
CA ASP A 50 -5.82 -10.17 17.94
C ASP A 50 -4.33 -10.27 18.28
N ILE A 51 -3.55 -9.20 18.07
CA ILE A 51 -2.17 -9.14 18.54
C ILE A 51 -2.14 -9.19 20.08
N GLY A 52 -1.34 -10.11 20.63
CA GLY A 52 -1.17 -10.21 22.07
C GLY A 52 -0.47 -11.49 22.51
N TYR A 53 -0.06 -11.50 23.78
CA TYR A 53 0.53 -12.69 24.40
C TYR A 53 -0.56 -13.59 24.98
N LYS A 54 -0.48 -14.88 24.65
CA LYS A 54 -1.30 -15.92 25.28
C LYS A 54 -0.40 -16.87 26.05
N THR A 55 -0.86 -17.30 27.22
CA THR A 55 -0.20 -18.34 28.00
C THR A 55 -0.57 -19.70 27.41
N VAL A 56 0.44 -20.42 26.93
CA VAL A 56 0.28 -21.81 26.48
C VAL A 56 0.85 -22.69 27.59
N ALA A 57 -0.02 -23.49 28.19
CA ALA A 57 0.39 -24.49 29.18
C ALA A 57 0.81 -25.76 28.45
N ASP A 58 2.10 -26.10 28.51
CA ASP A 58 2.58 -27.37 28.00
C ASP A 58 2.33 -28.46 29.04
N ARG A 59 1.25 -29.22 28.85
CA ARG A 59 0.82 -30.29 29.77
C ARG A 59 1.87 -31.40 29.91
N GLY A 60 2.81 -31.52 28.98
CA GLY A 60 3.89 -32.51 29.04
C GLY A 60 5.06 -32.12 29.97
N LEU A 61 5.27 -30.82 30.20
CA LEU A 61 6.41 -30.30 30.97
C LEU A 61 6.00 -29.57 32.27
N GLY A 62 4.70 -29.37 32.50
CA GLY A 62 4.18 -28.61 33.65
C GLY A 62 4.56 -27.12 33.63
N ALA A 63 5.06 -26.63 32.50
CA ALA A 63 5.53 -25.26 32.34
C ALA A 63 4.51 -24.42 31.56
N THR A 64 4.33 -23.17 31.99
CA THR A 64 3.54 -22.19 31.25
C THR A 64 4.49 -21.27 30.51
N SER A 65 4.38 -21.21 29.18
CA SER A 65 5.14 -20.26 28.35
C SER A 65 4.21 -19.19 27.79
N MET A 66 4.72 -17.96 27.65
CA MET A 66 4.00 -16.89 26.94
C MET A 66 4.41 -16.92 25.47
N THR A 67 3.44 -17.14 24.58
CA THR A 67 3.66 -17.07 23.13
C THR A 67 2.91 -15.88 22.54
N LEU A 68 3.55 -15.21 21.57
CA LEU A 68 2.92 -14.12 20.84
C LEU A 68 1.97 -14.72 19.79
N THR A 69 0.70 -14.33 19.85
CA THR A 69 -0.35 -14.72 18.88
C THR A 69 -0.83 -13.49 18.12
N GLY A 70 -1.35 -13.68 16.91
CA GLY A 70 -1.81 -12.56 16.06
C GLY A 70 -0.69 -11.71 15.45
N ALA A 71 0.56 -12.21 15.44
CA ALA A 71 1.71 -11.47 14.88
C ALA A 71 1.89 -11.61 13.36
N SER A 72 1.14 -12.52 12.73
CA SER A 72 1.22 -12.79 11.29
C SER A 72 0.57 -11.70 10.46
N GLU A 73 -0.50 -11.10 10.96
CA GLU A 73 -1.22 -10.00 10.32
C GLU A 73 -1.41 -8.88 11.34
N ILE A 74 -1.18 -7.63 10.94
CA ILE A 74 -1.29 -6.47 11.82
C ILE A 74 -2.36 -5.54 11.27
N SER A 75 -3.45 -5.37 12.02
CA SER A 75 -4.52 -4.44 11.70
C SER A 75 -4.32 -3.06 12.34
N LEU A 76 -5.10 -2.07 11.92
CA LEU A 76 -5.16 -0.76 12.58
C LEU A 76 -5.65 -0.88 14.02
N GLY A 77 -6.54 -1.82 14.31
CA GLY A 77 -7.01 -2.01 15.67
C GLY A 77 -5.94 -2.63 16.57
N ASP A 78 -5.03 -3.45 16.03
CA ASP A 78 -3.84 -3.92 16.76
C ASP A 78 -2.88 -2.77 17.09
N ILE A 79 -2.68 -1.84 16.16
CA ILE A 79 -1.85 -0.64 16.38
C ILE A 79 -2.46 0.25 17.45
N LEU A 80 -3.79 0.39 17.48
CA LEU A 80 -4.48 1.23 18.46
C LEU A 80 -4.49 0.59 19.85
N ASN A 81 -4.66 -0.73 19.94
CA ASN A 81 -4.74 -1.44 21.22
C ASN A 81 -3.36 -1.77 21.80
N GLN A 82 -2.38 -2.11 20.96
CA GLN A 82 -1.03 -2.54 21.36
C GLN A 82 0.05 -1.93 20.45
N PRO A 83 0.24 -0.59 20.48
CA PRO A 83 1.12 0.12 19.55
C PRO A 83 2.58 -0.34 19.59
N GLY A 84 3.10 -0.66 20.79
CA GLY A 84 4.49 -1.09 20.94
C GLY A 84 4.78 -2.44 20.31
N LEU A 85 3.88 -3.43 20.49
CA LEU A 85 4.04 -4.77 19.93
C LEU A 85 3.81 -4.77 18.42
N ALA A 86 2.76 -4.06 17.96
CA ALA A 86 2.49 -3.89 16.55
C ALA A 86 3.66 -3.21 15.83
N ALA A 87 4.21 -2.12 16.37
CA ALA A 87 5.34 -1.42 15.74
C ALA A 87 6.60 -2.29 15.65
N ASN A 88 6.94 -3.02 16.72
CA ASN A 88 8.11 -3.91 16.71
C ASN A 88 7.95 -5.05 15.69
N GLN A 89 6.77 -5.66 15.62
CA GLN A 89 6.49 -6.72 14.65
C GLN A 89 6.48 -6.17 13.21
N MET A 90 5.88 -5.00 12.98
CA MET A 90 5.93 -4.32 11.68
C MET A 90 7.36 -4.03 11.24
N MET A 91 8.22 -3.58 12.16
CA MET A 91 9.64 -3.33 11.87
C MET A 91 10.38 -4.62 11.54
N ALA A 92 10.14 -5.71 12.29
CA ALA A 92 10.73 -7.01 12.00
C ALA A 92 10.31 -7.54 10.62
N ASN A 93 9.01 -7.47 10.31
CA ASN A 93 8.46 -7.87 9.01
C ASN A 93 8.99 -7.00 7.86
N ALA A 94 9.07 -5.68 8.07
CA ALA A 94 9.63 -4.77 7.09
C ALA A 94 11.10 -5.11 6.80
N GLN A 95 11.88 -5.45 7.83
CA GLN A 95 13.28 -5.83 7.65
C GLN A 95 13.44 -7.16 6.92
N SER A 96 12.64 -8.17 7.27
CA SER A 96 12.70 -9.47 6.60
C SER A 96 12.23 -9.42 5.15
N ASN A 97 11.25 -8.56 4.84
CA ASN A 97 10.62 -8.49 3.53
C ASN A 97 11.08 -7.30 2.66
N MET A 98 12.02 -6.46 3.12
CA MET A 98 12.40 -5.23 2.40
C MET A 98 12.89 -5.50 0.97
N VAL A 99 13.65 -6.58 0.76
CA VAL A 99 14.25 -6.91 -0.54
C VAL A 99 13.19 -7.37 -1.55
N PRO A 100 12.36 -8.41 -1.27
CA PRO A 100 11.31 -8.81 -2.19
C PRO A 100 10.28 -7.70 -2.42
N MET A 101 10.01 -6.87 -1.40
CA MET A 101 9.13 -5.71 -1.50
C MET A 101 9.71 -4.65 -2.46
N ALA A 102 11.01 -4.35 -2.38
CA ALA A 102 11.65 -3.41 -3.28
C ALA A 102 11.65 -3.91 -4.74
N ILE A 103 11.96 -5.18 -4.96
CA ILE A 103 11.99 -5.79 -6.29
C ILE A 103 10.59 -5.79 -6.93
N SER A 104 9.57 -6.20 -6.17
CA SER A 104 8.18 -6.18 -6.64
C SER A 104 7.71 -4.75 -6.92
N ALA A 105 8.02 -3.77 -6.07
CA ALA A 105 7.69 -2.37 -6.31
C ALA A 105 8.38 -1.80 -7.57
N ILE A 106 9.66 -2.10 -7.79
CA ILE A 106 10.39 -1.69 -9.00
C ILE A 106 9.74 -2.31 -10.24
N THR A 107 9.46 -3.60 -10.19
CA THR A 107 8.86 -4.37 -11.29
C THR A 107 7.47 -3.85 -11.63
N LEU A 108 6.64 -3.63 -10.61
CA LEU A 108 5.31 -3.05 -10.74
C LEU A 108 5.37 -1.67 -11.40
N ASN A 109 6.26 -0.78 -10.93
CA ASN A 109 6.36 0.58 -11.48
C ASN A 109 6.89 0.59 -12.91
N ALA A 110 7.81 -0.32 -13.25
CA ALA A 110 8.28 -0.52 -14.62
C ALA A 110 7.15 -1.05 -15.52
N GLY A 111 6.46 -2.11 -15.08
CA GLY A 111 5.32 -2.71 -15.80
C GLY A 111 4.17 -1.73 -15.99
N ALA A 112 3.84 -0.95 -14.97
CA ALA A 112 2.81 0.09 -15.01
C ALA A 112 3.14 1.14 -16.08
N LYS A 113 4.39 1.63 -16.16
CA LYS A 113 4.81 2.57 -17.22
C LYS A 113 4.60 2.00 -18.63
N ILE A 114 4.93 0.73 -18.83
CA ILE A 114 4.75 0.04 -20.12
C ILE A 114 3.26 -0.13 -20.42
N PHE A 115 2.47 -0.64 -19.47
CA PHE A 115 1.03 -0.81 -19.59
C PHE A 115 0.34 0.51 -19.92
N ARG A 116 0.69 1.59 -19.21
CA ARG A 116 0.17 2.92 -19.50
C ARG A 116 0.48 3.36 -20.92
N ARG A 117 1.65 3.01 -21.45
CA ARG A 117 2.06 3.35 -22.82
C ARG A 117 1.23 2.58 -23.85
N VAL A 118 0.97 1.30 -23.61
CA VAL A 118 0.14 0.45 -24.49
C VAL A 118 -1.33 0.87 -24.43
N MET A 119 -1.87 1.12 -23.23
CA MET A 119 -3.27 1.49 -23.03
C MET A 119 -3.60 2.95 -23.34
N ARG A 120 -2.66 3.76 -23.87
CA ARG A 120 -2.92 5.18 -24.17
C ARG A 120 -4.11 5.36 -25.12
N GLN A 121 -4.17 4.57 -26.18
CA GLN A 121 -5.23 4.67 -27.18
C GLN A 121 -6.60 4.28 -26.62
N PRO A 122 -6.77 3.11 -25.98
CA PRO A 122 -8.07 2.74 -25.39
C PRO A 122 -8.49 3.70 -24.28
N PHE A 123 -7.56 4.17 -23.43
CA PHE A 123 -7.88 5.17 -22.41
C PHE A 123 -8.33 6.50 -22.99
N ASN A 124 -7.74 6.95 -24.11
CA ASN A 124 -8.20 8.17 -24.77
C ASN A 124 -9.61 8.02 -25.34
N LYS A 125 -9.95 6.87 -25.92
CA LYS A 125 -11.31 6.58 -26.41
C LYS A 125 -12.32 6.50 -25.26
N ALA A 126 -12.00 5.78 -24.20
CA ALA A 126 -12.86 5.68 -23.02
C ALA A 126 -13.03 7.04 -22.32
N ASN A 127 -11.96 7.83 -22.20
CA ASN A 127 -12.02 9.19 -21.65
C ASN A 127 -12.89 10.14 -22.50
N ALA A 128 -13.05 9.90 -23.81
CA ALA A 128 -13.97 10.67 -24.63
C ALA A 128 -15.44 10.44 -24.22
N LEU A 129 -15.77 9.24 -23.72
CA LEU A 129 -17.10 8.90 -23.18
C LEU A 129 -17.27 9.34 -21.73
N ILE A 130 -16.21 9.26 -20.90
CA ILE A 130 -16.30 9.58 -19.47
C ILE A 130 -16.31 11.09 -19.20
N ARG A 131 -15.55 11.89 -19.96
CA ARG A 131 -15.48 13.35 -19.79
C ARG A 131 -16.83 14.07 -19.87
N PRO A 132 -17.74 13.76 -20.83
CA PRO A 132 -19.04 14.44 -20.90
C PRO A 132 -19.98 14.04 -19.75
N LEU A 133 -19.75 12.92 -19.07
CA LEU A 133 -20.57 12.46 -17.94
C LEU A 133 -20.28 13.21 -16.63
N ALA A 134 -19.32 14.14 -16.63
CA ALA A 134 -18.93 14.95 -15.46
C ALA A 134 -18.61 14.16 -14.19
N LEU A 135 -18.31 12.86 -14.30
CA LEU A 135 -18.06 11.94 -13.19
C LEU A 135 -16.80 12.26 -12.38
N GLY A 136 -16.05 13.32 -12.72
CA GLY A 136 -14.83 13.73 -12.01
C GLY A 136 -13.64 12.78 -12.16
N VAL A 137 -13.77 11.75 -13.01
CA VAL A 137 -12.82 10.64 -13.12
C VAL A 137 -12.26 10.53 -14.55
N ARG A 138 -11.05 9.99 -14.68
CA ARG A 138 -10.39 9.65 -15.95
C ARG A 138 -9.62 8.34 -15.81
N LEU A 139 -9.39 7.67 -16.94
CA LEU A 139 -8.47 6.54 -17.06
C LEU A 139 -7.05 7.07 -17.29
#